data_AF-A0A3R9VGV0-F1
#
_entry.id   AF-A0A3R9VGV0-F1
#
_cell.length_a   1.000
_cell.length_b   1.000
_cell.length_c   1.000
_cell.angle_alpha   90.00
_cell.angle_beta   90.00
_cell.angle_gamma   90.00
#
_symmetry.space_group_name_H-M   'P 1'
#
loop_
_entity.id
_entity.type
_entity.pdbx_description
1 polymer ?
#
loop_
_entity_poly.entity_id
_entity_poly.type
_entity_poly.pdbx_seq_one_letter_code
_entity_poly.pdbx_strand_id
1 'polypeptide(L)'
;MIRSLTRARRRRAAFAVPLLTAVLFGAASPAVLPAGQARAAGGGRVCFFQDAEGARGAGHIAWAVRDPKNSGHWIWGATENAEGDSYTEPGKPNGSWIAGGTWEKLRTSLKPDSGHRKGFYDHYRCTNTPGGDLRAAQRTYENMKANGYQVTHNNCLTKAVAIFRKYSPSLGAGRLPDGEATPPNRYFGAVLNKAPGWEKAHVYTPAKGRK
;
A
#
# COMPACT_ATOMS: atom_id res chain seq x y z
N MET A 1 -38.70 81.86 10.31
CA MET A 1 -37.65 81.26 9.46
C MET A 1 -38.36 80.33 8.47
N ILE A 2 -38.67 80.71 7.23
CA ILE A 2 -37.76 80.81 6.06
C ILE A 2 -37.02 79.46 5.93
N ARG A 3 -37.25 78.56 4.97
CA ARG A 3 -37.50 78.75 3.52
C ARG A 3 -38.07 77.47 2.85
N SER A 4 -38.95 77.71 1.88
CA SER A 4 -39.06 77.13 0.51
C SER A 4 -38.84 75.62 0.28
N LEU A 5 -39.83 74.87 -0.21
CA LEU A 5 -40.47 74.88 -1.56
C LEU A 5 -39.53 74.53 -2.72
N THR A 6 -39.76 73.37 -3.35
CA THR A 6 -39.91 73.15 -4.81
C THR A 6 -40.18 71.66 -5.05
N ARG A 7 -41.38 71.18 -5.39
CA ARG A 7 -42.28 71.40 -6.54
C ARG A 7 -41.82 70.69 -7.82
N ALA A 8 -42.80 69.98 -8.40
CA ALA A 8 -42.96 69.64 -9.81
C ALA A 8 -42.17 68.40 -10.28
N ARG A 9 -42.65 67.57 -11.22
CA ARG A 9 -43.75 67.74 -12.18
C ARG A 9 -44.06 66.36 -12.77
N ARG A 10 -45.36 66.10 -13.02
CA ARG A 10 -45.99 65.50 -14.22
C ARG A 10 -45.10 64.56 -15.05
N ARG A 11 -45.59 63.41 -15.53
CA ARG A 11 -46.58 63.35 -16.64
C ARG A 11 -47.12 61.92 -16.80
N ARG A 12 -48.35 61.90 -17.30
CA ARG A 12 -49.16 60.75 -17.72
C ARG A 12 -48.57 60.05 -18.95
N ALA A 13 -48.81 58.74 -19.04
CA ALA A 13 -49.23 57.97 -20.23
C ALA A 13 -49.27 56.50 -19.78
N ALA A 14 -50.43 55.83 -19.64
CA ALA A 14 -51.28 55.27 -20.69
C ALA A 14 -50.57 54.21 -21.55
N PHE A 15 -51.36 53.25 -22.03
CA PHE A 15 -51.00 52.03 -22.79
C PHE A 15 -50.53 50.85 -21.93
N ALA A 16 -50.88 49.61 -22.19
CA ALA A 16 -51.96 48.94 -22.93
C ALA A 16 -51.74 47.45 -22.59
N VAL A 17 -52.81 46.71 -22.34
CA VAL A 17 -52.75 45.25 -22.11
C VAL A 17 -52.36 44.55 -23.42
N PRO A 18 -51.50 43.52 -23.34
CA PRO A 18 -51.84 42.30 -24.04
C PRO A 18 -51.79 41.08 -23.11
N LEU A 19 -52.89 40.32 -23.13
CA LEU A 19 -52.95 38.93 -22.70
C LEU A 19 -51.92 38.12 -23.50
N LEU A 20 -50.93 37.57 -22.81
CA LEU A 20 -50.03 36.55 -23.34
C LEU A 20 -50.18 35.29 -22.49
N THR A 21 -50.96 34.35 -23.04
CA THR A 21 -50.86 32.92 -22.77
C THR A 21 -49.43 32.47 -22.94
N ALA A 22 -48.75 32.13 -21.84
CA ALA A 22 -47.44 31.51 -21.84
C ALA A 22 -47.57 30.02 -21.45
N VAL A 23 -47.21 29.21 -22.43
CA VAL A 23 -47.15 27.76 -22.46
C VAL A 23 -46.23 27.21 -21.36
N LEU A 24 -46.68 26.13 -20.71
CA LEU A 24 -45.89 25.25 -19.86
C LEU A 24 -44.65 24.75 -20.61
N PHE A 25 -43.49 25.34 -20.32
CA PHE A 25 -42.20 24.70 -20.55
C PHE A 25 -41.64 24.30 -19.19
N GLY A 26 -41.85 23.02 -18.84
CA GLY A 26 -41.15 22.39 -17.73
C GLY A 26 -39.65 22.52 -17.97
N ALA A 27 -38.98 23.27 -17.11
CA ALA A 27 -37.54 23.32 -17.07
C ALA A 27 -37.04 21.93 -16.64
N ALA A 28 -36.70 21.09 -17.62
CA ALA A 28 -35.85 19.94 -17.38
C ALA A 28 -34.46 20.49 -17.01
N SER A 29 -34.23 20.71 -15.72
CA SER A 29 -32.88 20.93 -15.22
C SER A 29 -32.04 19.72 -15.62
N PRO A 30 -30.89 19.89 -16.31
CA PRO A 30 -29.97 18.79 -16.46
C PRO A 30 -29.54 18.39 -15.05
N ALA A 31 -29.92 17.19 -14.64
CA ALA A 31 -29.41 16.59 -13.42
C ALA A 31 -27.89 16.50 -13.59
N VAL A 32 -27.17 17.41 -12.97
CA VAL A 32 -25.73 17.29 -12.75
C VAL A 32 -25.60 16.12 -11.79
N LEU A 33 -25.44 14.92 -12.36
CA LEU A 33 -25.06 13.75 -11.58
C LEU A 33 -23.77 14.13 -10.84
N PRO A 34 -23.67 13.90 -9.52
CA PRO A 34 -22.42 14.12 -8.82
C PRO A 34 -21.36 13.30 -9.57
N ALA A 35 -20.34 14.00 -10.07
CA ALA A 35 -19.17 13.37 -10.66
C ALA A 35 -18.75 12.25 -9.72
N GLY A 36 -18.89 11.00 -10.18
CA GLY A 36 -18.53 9.84 -9.39
C GLY A 36 -17.15 10.08 -8.83
N GLN A 37 -17.04 10.02 -7.50
CA GLN A 37 -15.77 10.21 -6.81
C GLN A 37 -14.73 9.37 -7.55
N ALA A 38 -13.84 10.02 -8.28
CA ALA A 38 -12.70 9.36 -8.87
C ALA A 38 -12.00 8.69 -7.69
N ARG A 39 -12.11 7.36 -7.61
CA ARG A 39 -11.41 6.56 -6.61
C ARG A 39 -9.97 6.99 -6.75
N ALA A 40 -9.46 7.76 -5.79
CA ALA A 40 -8.08 8.22 -5.80
C ALA A 40 -7.23 7.00 -6.15
N ALA A 41 -6.47 7.08 -7.26
CA ALA A 41 -5.69 5.97 -7.76
C ALA A 41 -4.93 5.39 -6.57
N GLY A 42 -5.29 4.16 -6.17
CA GLY A 42 -4.91 3.64 -4.87
C GLY A 42 -3.40 3.56 -4.82
N GLY A 43 -2.76 4.40 -4.00
CA GLY A 43 -1.31 4.49 -3.92
C GLY A 43 -0.63 3.14 -3.68
N GLY A 44 0.70 3.12 -3.76
CA GLY A 44 1.44 1.91 -3.44
C GLY A 44 1.25 1.46 -1.99
N ARG A 45 1.64 0.23 -1.69
CA ARG A 45 1.61 -0.32 -0.33
C ARG A 45 2.65 -1.41 -0.21
N VAL A 46 3.32 -1.46 0.93
CA VAL A 46 4.26 -2.54 1.26
C VAL A 46 3.86 -3.19 2.57
N CYS A 47 4.08 -4.48 2.70
CA CYS A 47 3.75 -5.26 3.89
C CYS A 47 4.87 -6.23 4.24
N PHE A 48 5.32 -6.20 5.49
CA PHE A 48 6.10 -7.27 6.08
C PHE A 48 5.17 -8.33 6.66
N PHE A 49 5.56 -9.59 6.54
CA PHE A 49 4.94 -10.73 7.21
C PHE A 49 6.01 -11.39 8.07
N GLN A 50 5.71 -11.62 9.34
CA GLN A 50 6.64 -12.14 10.33
C GLN A 50 6.25 -13.54 10.75
N ASP A 51 7.20 -14.45 10.69
CA ASP A 51 7.25 -15.71 11.43
C ASP A 51 8.04 -15.44 12.72
N ALA A 52 7.40 -15.48 13.89
CA ALA A 52 8.09 -15.15 15.13
C ALA A 52 9.04 -16.26 15.60
N GLU A 53 8.76 -17.51 15.24
CA GLU A 53 9.54 -18.68 15.68
C GLU A 53 10.58 -19.11 14.64
N GLY A 54 10.47 -18.59 13.41
CA GLY A 54 11.42 -18.77 12.32
C GLY A 54 12.88 -18.49 12.72
N ALA A 55 13.80 -19.15 12.03
CA ALA A 55 15.25 -19.04 12.26
C ALA A 55 15.65 -19.22 13.74
N ARG A 56 15.15 -20.30 14.39
CA ARG A 56 15.43 -20.63 15.80
C ARG A 56 15.06 -19.49 16.77
N GLY A 57 13.92 -18.83 16.53
CA GLY A 57 13.41 -17.74 17.37
C GLY A 57 14.01 -16.36 17.09
N ALA A 58 14.93 -16.22 16.12
CA ALA A 58 15.36 -14.88 15.66
C ALA A 58 14.26 -14.16 14.85
N GLY A 59 13.33 -14.94 14.29
CA GLY A 59 12.25 -14.52 13.42
C GLY A 59 12.61 -14.68 11.94
N HIS A 60 11.59 -14.70 11.09
CA HIS A 60 11.73 -14.72 9.64
C HIS A 60 10.72 -13.79 8.97
N ILE A 61 11.05 -13.29 7.78
CA ILE A 61 10.32 -12.21 7.13
C ILE A 61 10.02 -12.55 5.67
N ALA A 62 8.74 -12.46 5.30
CA ALA A 62 8.27 -12.30 3.93
C ALA A 62 7.92 -10.84 3.66
N TRP A 63 7.85 -10.51 2.37
CA TRP A 63 7.55 -9.18 1.89
C TRP A 63 6.46 -9.22 0.83
N ALA A 64 5.68 -8.15 0.74
CA ALA A 64 4.76 -7.93 -0.36
C ALA A 64 4.68 -6.45 -0.74
N VAL A 65 4.45 -6.18 -2.02
CA VAL A 65 4.17 -4.84 -2.54
C VAL A 65 2.92 -4.86 -3.43
N ARG A 66 2.08 -3.83 -3.31
CA ARG A 66 0.84 -3.67 -4.07
C ARG A 66 1.08 -2.94 -5.37
N ASP A 67 0.35 -3.26 -6.43
CA ASP A 67 0.37 -2.45 -7.64
C ASP A 67 -0.30 -1.08 -7.38
N PRO A 68 0.39 0.06 -7.57
CA PRO A 68 -0.20 1.39 -7.39
C PRO A 68 -1.23 1.75 -8.47
N LYS A 69 -1.29 0.99 -9.57
CA LYS A 69 -2.28 1.16 -10.65
C LYS A 69 -3.42 0.16 -10.54
N ASN A 70 -3.24 -0.91 -9.76
CA ASN A 70 -4.25 -1.94 -9.54
C ASN A 70 -4.22 -2.41 -8.09
N SER A 71 -5.03 -1.78 -7.23
CA SER A 71 -5.06 -2.13 -5.80
C SER A 71 -5.44 -3.60 -5.49
N GLY A 72 -5.98 -4.34 -6.46
CA GLY A 72 -6.27 -5.77 -6.35
C GLY A 72 -5.07 -6.67 -6.66
N HIS A 73 -3.97 -6.16 -7.21
CA HIS A 73 -2.79 -6.92 -7.61
C HIS A 73 -1.61 -6.68 -6.66
N TRP A 74 -0.91 -7.75 -6.34
CA TRP A 74 0.22 -7.80 -5.42
C TRP A 74 1.31 -8.70 -5.98
N ILE A 75 2.56 -8.38 -5.65
CA ILE A 75 3.69 -9.31 -5.74
C ILE A 75 4.25 -9.53 -4.33
N TRP A 76 4.69 -10.73 -4.04
CA TRP A 76 5.22 -11.08 -2.72
C TRP A 76 6.24 -12.20 -2.81
N GLY A 77 7.03 -12.38 -1.76
CA GLY A 77 8.07 -13.39 -1.71
C GLY A 77 8.76 -13.44 -0.36
N ALA A 78 9.77 -14.30 -0.28
CA ALA A 78 10.66 -14.41 0.86
C ALA A 78 12.01 -14.97 0.41
N THR A 79 13.01 -14.90 1.29
CA THR A 79 14.30 -15.56 1.11
C THR A 79 14.54 -16.53 2.25
N GLU A 80 14.44 -17.81 1.96
CA GLU A 80 14.27 -18.84 2.98
C GLU A 80 15.58 -19.48 3.48
N ASN A 81 16.74 -19.10 2.92
CA ASN A 81 18.02 -19.76 3.16
C ASN A 81 17.95 -21.27 2.84
N ALA A 82 18.06 -21.63 1.57
CA ALA A 82 17.79 -23.00 1.08
C ALA A 82 18.54 -24.08 1.88
N GLU A 83 19.81 -23.83 2.19
CA GLU A 83 20.75 -24.77 2.80
C GLU A 83 20.70 -24.77 4.34
N GLY A 84 20.11 -23.72 4.95
CA GLY A 84 20.07 -23.58 6.42
C GLY A 84 21.38 -23.10 7.05
N ASP A 85 22.37 -22.75 6.22
CA ASP A 85 23.69 -22.31 6.65
C ASP A 85 23.74 -20.80 6.97
N SER A 86 24.74 -20.37 7.72
CA SER A 86 24.92 -18.93 8.02
C SER A 86 25.32 -18.10 6.79
N TYR A 87 25.77 -18.76 5.73
CA TYR A 87 26.30 -18.17 4.51
C TYR A 87 25.97 -19.04 3.29
N THR A 88 25.55 -18.40 2.20
CA THR A 88 25.43 -19.01 0.87
C THR A 88 26.17 -18.11 -0.12
N GLU A 89 27.07 -18.68 -0.90
CA GLU A 89 27.87 -17.93 -1.89
C GLU A 89 26.99 -17.30 -2.98
N PRO A 90 27.35 -16.12 -3.51
CA PRO A 90 26.73 -15.60 -4.73
C PRO A 90 26.73 -16.63 -5.87
N GLY A 91 25.63 -16.67 -6.62
CA GLY A 91 25.39 -17.66 -7.68
C GLY A 91 24.78 -18.98 -7.20
N LYS A 92 24.78 -19.27 -5.89
CA LYS A 92 24.13 -20.47 -5.33
C LYS A 92 22.66 -20.19 -4.94
N PRO A 93 21.77 -21.20 -4.95
CA PRO A 93 20.38 -21.03 -4.55
C PRO A 93 20.26 -20.60 -3.08
N ASN A 94 19.77 -19.40 -2.83
CA ASN A 94 19.53 -18.90 -1.45
C ASN A 94 18.09 -19.11 -0.95
N GLY A 95 17.26 -19.84 -1.71
CA GLY A 95 15.86 -20.10 -1.37
C GLY A 95 14.94 -18.88 -1.55
N SER A 96 15.33 -17.88 -2.35
CA SER A 96 14.44 -16.78 -2.72
C SER A 96 13.37 -17.24 -3.71
N TRP A 97 12.14 -16.80 -3.47
CA TRP A 97 10.99 -17.06 -4.33
C TRP A 97 10.10 -15.81 -4.44
N ILE A 98 9.33 -15.71 -5.53
CA ILE A 98 8.37 -14.64 -5.79
C ILE A 98 7.08 -15.22 -6.37
N ALA A 99 5.96 -14.63 -6.01
CA ALA A 99 4.64 -14.92 -6.57
C ALA A 99 3.86 -13.62 -6.78
N GLY A 100 2.74 -13.71 -7.49
CA GLY A 100 1.87 -12.57 -7.80
C GLY A 100 0.40 -12.96 -7.92
N GLY A 101 -0.49 -12.00 -7.71
CA GLY A 101 -1.93 -12.24 -7.68
C GLY A 101 -2.70 -11.32 -6.75
N THR A 102 -3.84 -11.79 -6.25
CA THR A 102 -4.72 -11.01 -5.37
C THR A 102 -4.22 -11.00 -3.93
N TRP A 103 -4.73 -10.07 -3.12
CA TRP A 103 -4.49 -10.07 -1.67
C TRP A 103 -4.93 -11.39 -1.02
N GLU A 104 -6.02 -11.98 -1.50
CA GLU A 104 -6.46 -13.31 -1.04
C GLU A 104 -5.45 -14.39 -1.39
N LYS A 105 -4.96 -14.44 -2.64
CA LYS A 105 -3.92 -15.39 -3.07
C LYS A 105 -2.61 -15.22 -2.30
N LEU A 106 -2.21 -13.98 -2.03
CA LEU A 106 -1.09 -13.67 -1.14
C LEU A 106 -1.36 -14.28 0.24
N ARG A 107 -2.53 -14.00 0.83
CA ARG A 107 -2.89 -14.49 2.16
C ARG A 107 -3.07 -16.00 2.25
N THR A 108 -3.28 -16.69 1.14
CA THR A 108 -3.38 -18.15 1.09
C THR A 108 -2.07 -18.82 0.69
N SER A 109 -1.13 -18.10 0.09
CA SER A 109 0.19 -18.65 -0.29
C SER A 109 1.22 -18.49 0.82
N LEU A 110 1.10 -17.46 1.65
CA LEU A 110 1.88 -17.29 2.88
C LEU A 110 1.26 -18.13 4.02
N LYS A 111 0.93 -19.40 3.77
CA LYS A 111 0.11 -20.27 4.65
C LYS A 111 0.60 -21.73 4.69
N PRO A 112 0.24 -22.45 5.77
CA PRO A 112 0.88 -23.66 6.29
C PRO A 112 1.19 -24.81 5.33
N ASP A 113 2.33 -25.45 5.53
CA ASP A 113 2.43 -26.91 5.38
C ASP A 113 2.94 -27.52 6.71
N SER A 114 2.17 -28.46 7.30
CA SER A 114 2.17 -29.06 8.66
C SER A 114 3.45 -29.15 9.54
N GLY A 115 3.36 -28.67 10.78
CA GLY A 115 4.46 -28.69 11.77
C GLY A 115 5.24 -27.38 11.70
N HIS A 116 5.90 -26.93 12.78
CA HIS A 116 6.77 -25.76 12.66
C HIS A 116 7.87 -26.07 11.64
N ARG A 117 7.66 -25.52 10.44
CA ARG A 117 8.38 -25.72 9.19
C ARG A 117 8.52 -24.32 8.57
N LYS A 118 9.66 -24.09 7.93
CA LYS A 118 9.94 -23.01 6.98
C LYS A 118 8.67 -22.55 6.22
N GLY A 119 8.19 -21.30 6.42
CA GLY A 119 7.14 -20.69 5.59
C GLY A 119 5.79 -20.28 6.22
N PHE A 120 5.68 -20.18 7.55
CA PHE A 120 4.45 -19.73 8.24
C PHE A 120 4.61 -18.33 8.79
N TYR A 121 3.56 -17.50 8.77
CA TYR A 121 3.64 -16.12 9.26
C TYR A 121 2.51 -15.85 10.26
N ASP A 122 2.87 -15.30 11.41
CA ASP A 122 1.97 -15.05 12.56
C ASP A 122 1.44 -13.62 12.58
N HIS A 123 2.22 -12.70 12.01
CA HIS A 123 1.90 -11.28 12.00
C HIS A 123 2.17 -10.65 10.65
N TYR A 124 1.46 -9.56 10.37
CA TYR A 124 1.82 -8.69 9.26
C TYR A 124 1.62 -7.23 9.65
N ARG A 125 2.38 -6.34 9.01
CA ARG A 125 2.17 -4.91 9.12
C ARG A 125 2.56 -4.23 7.83
N CYS A 126 1.92 -3.10 7.55
CA CYS A 126 2.07 -2.43 6.28
C CYS A 126 2.26 -0.93 6.46
N THR A 127 2.72 -0.28 5.39
CA THR A 127 2.64 1.17 5.20
C THR A 127 2.19 1.45 3.78
N ASN A 128 1.40 2.51 3.60
CA ASN A 128 1.06 3.03 2.28
C ASN A 128 2.22 3.88 1.74
N THR A 129 2.34 3.94 0.42
CA THR A 129 3.26 4.81 -0.30
C THR A 129 2.49 5.65 -1.33
N PRO A 130 2.95 6.86 -1.70
CA PRO A 130 2.28 7.67 -2.72
C PRO A 130 2.21 6.98 -4.10
N GLY A 131 3.16 6.09 -4.37
CA GLY A 131 3.23 5.28 -5.58
C GLY A 131 4.24 4.15 -5.42
N GLY A 132 4.52 3.44 -6.51
CA GLY A 132 5.48 2.35 -6.51
C GLY A 132 5.92 1.91 -7.91
N ASP A 133 7.04 1.21 -7.97
CA ASP A 133 7.58 0.61 -9.18
C ASP A 133 7.73 -0.91 -8.98
N LEU A 134 6.73 -1.66 -9.48
CA LEU A 134 6.75 -3.12 -9.44
C LEU A 134 7.92 -3.72 -10.23
N ARG A 135 8.32 -3.08 -11.34
CA ARG A 135 9.44 -3.58 -12.14
C ARG A 135 10.76 -3.40 -11.39
N ALA A 136 10.94 -2.29 -10.68
CA ALA A 136 12.10 -2.11 -9.81
C ALA A 136 12.12 -3.11 -8.65
N ALA A 137 10.98 -3.35 -8.01
CA ALA A 137 10.85 -4.37 -6.97
C ALA A 137 11.26 -5.77 -7.49
N GLN A 138 10.73 -6.17 -8.64
CA GLN A 138 11.02 -7.46 -9.25
C GLN A 138 12.48 -7.58 -9.72
N ARG A 139 13.04 -6.55 -10.37
CA ARG A 139 14.48 -6.53 -10.72
C ARG A 139 15.37 -6.66 -9.48
N THR A 140 14.98 -6.00 -8.39
CA THR A 140 15.72 -6.07 -7.12
C THR A 140 15.66 -7.48 -6.53
N TYR A 141 14.49 -8.12 -6.58
CA TYR A 141 14.34 -9.52 -6.23
C TYR A 141 15.24 -10.43 -7.09
N GLU A 142 15.24 -10.30 -8.43
CA GLU A 142 16.07 -11.15 -9.31
C GLU A 142 17.56 -11.02 -9.00
N ASN A 143 18.04 -9.79 -8.75
CA ASN A 143 19.41 -9.56 -8.32
C ASN A 143 19.70 -10.23 -6.97
N MET A 144 18.77 -10.15 -6.01
CA MET A 144 18.91 -10.75 -4.68
C MET A 144 18.76 -12.26 -4.65
N LYS A 145 18.06 -12.84 -5.61
CA LYS A 145 17.98 -14.29 -5.79
C LYS A 145 19.35 -14.88 -6.13
N ALA A 146 20.19 -14.11 -6.84
CA ALA A 146 21.51 -14.55 -7.28
C ALA A 146 22.67 -14.09 -6.37
N ASN A 147 22.47 -13.15 -5.43
CA ASN A 147 23.58 -12.56 -4.67
C ASN A 147 23.91 -13.27 -3.34
N GLY A 148 23.54 -14.55 -3.18
CA GLY A 148 23.86 -15.35 -1.99
C GLY A 148 22.99 -15.03 -0.77
N TYR A 149 23.46 -15.44 0.41
CA TYR A 149 22.80 -15.24 1.70
C TYR A 149 23.82 -15.02 2.82
N GLN A 150 23.52 -14.14 3.76
CA GLN A 150 24.29 -13.99 5.01
C GLN A 150 23.36 -13.62 6.15
N VAL A 151 23.47 -14.35 7.27
CA VAL A 151 22.55 -14.21 8.41
C VAL A 151 22.47 -12.79 8.98
N THR A 152 23.50 -11.96 8.87
CA THR A 152 23.53 -10.60 9.46
C THR A 152 23.17 -9.46 8.50
N HIS A 153 23.42 -9.55 7.18
CA HIS A 153 23.24 -8.41 6.27
C HIS A 153 22.77 -8.74 4.84
N ASN A 154 22.59 -10.01 4.48
CA ASN A 154 22.04 -10.41 3.18
C ASN A 154 21.01 -11.54 3.40
N ASN A 155 20.02 -11.25 4.25
CA ASN A 155 19.05 -12.23 4.76
C ASN A 155 17.62 -11.88 4.31
N CYS A 156 16.63 -12.60 4.82
CA CYS A 156 15.21 -12.36 4.56
C CYS A 156 14.79 -10.91 4.82
N LEU A 157 15.26 -10.31 5.92
CA LEU A 157 14.93 -8.95 6.31
C LEU A 157 15.61 -7.92 5.41
N THR A 158 16.93 -7.96 5.25
CA THR A 158 17.65 -6.92 4.51
C THR A 158 17.29 -6.92 3.02
N LYS A 159 17.04 -8.11 2.45
CA LYS A 159 16.53 -8.22 1.07
C LYS A 159 15.13 -7.62 0.94
N ALA A 160 14.22 -7.91 1.87
CA ALA A 160 12.88 -7.31 1.88
C ALA A 160 12.92 -5.77 2.01
N VAL A 161 13.78 -5.24 2.90
CA VAL A 161 14.01 -3.79 3.05
C VAL A 161 14.48 -3.17 1.73
N ALA A 162 15.44 -3.80 1.06
CA ALA A 162 15.99 -3.28 -0.18
C ALA A 162 14.99 -3.35 -1.34
N ILE A 163 14.14 -4.38 -1.41
CA ILE A 163 13.01 -4.45 -2.35
C ILE A 163 12.05 -3.29 -2.12
N PHE A 164 11.67 -3.01 -0.86
CA PHE A 164 10.78 -1.89 -0.53
C PHE A 164 11.38 -0.53 -0.88
N ARG A 165 12.68 -0.31 -0.61
CA ARG A 165 13.40 0.92 -0.98
C ARG A 165 13.42 1.14 -2.49
N LYS A 166 13.55 0.08 -3.28
CA LYS A 166 13.52 0.15 -4.76
C LYS A 166 12.10 0.26 -5.31
N TYR A 167 11.11 -0.32 -4.62
CA TYR A 167 9.71 -0.18 -4.97
C TYR A 167 9.22 1.26 -4.81
N SER A 168 9.60 1.98 -3.74
CA SER A 168 9.14 3.35 -3.54
C SER A 168 10.22 4.26 -2.94
N PRO A 169 10.55 5.40 -3.57
CA PRO A 169 11.53 6.35 -3.02
C PRO A 169 11.04 7.01 -1.71
N SER A 170 9.74 6.94 -1.43
CA SER A 170 9.18 7.41 -0.16
C SER A 170 9.60 6.57 1.05
N LEU A 171 10.14 5.36 0.83
CA LEU A 171 10.61 4.45 1.88
C LEU A 171 12.12 4.60 2.13
N GLY A 172 12.58 5.84 2.34
CA GLY A 172 13.96 6.12 2.76
C GLY A 172 14.25 5.72 4.20
N ALA A 173 15.50 5.88 4.66
CA ALA A 173 15.97 5.43 5.97
C ALA A 173 15.13 5.94 7.16
N GLY A 174 14.58 7.15 7.08
CA GLY A 174 13.71 7.71 8.13
C GLY A 174 12.32 7.06 8.23
N ARG A 175 11.85 6.35 7.19
CA ARG A 175 10.55 5.65 7.17
C ARG A 175 10.68 4.14 7.12
N LEU A 176 11.82 3.65 6.63
CA LEU A 176 12.19 2.25 6.58
C LEU A 176 13.69 2.16 6.94
N PRO A 177 14.01 2.07 8.25
CA PRO A 177 15.38 1.85 8.71
C PRO A 177 16.01 0.63 8.04
N ASP A 178 17.35 0.55 8.02
CA ASP A 178 17.98 -0.69 7.55
C ASP A 178 17.76 -1.81 8.58
N GLY A 179 17.88 -3.05 8.10
CA GLY A 179 17.75 -4.25 8.93
C GLY A 179 19.09 -4.91 9.22
N GLU A 180 20.22 -4.23 8.98
CA GLU A 180 21.53 -4.85 9.15
C GLU A 180 21.80 -5.18 10.61
N ALA A 181 22.40 -6.34 10.85
CA ALA A 181 22.71 -6.89 12.17
C ALA A 181 21.53 -6.91 13.16
N THR A 182 20.29 -6.80 12.66
CA THR A 182 19.09 -6.73 13.48
C THR A 182 18.27 -8.01 13.29
N PRO A 183 17.99 -8.78 14.36
CA PRO A 183 17.13 -9.94 14.27
C PRO A 183 15.74 -9.56 13.74
N PRO A 184 15.13 -10.35 12.85
CA PRO A 184 13.83 -10.05 12.27
C PRO A 184 12.72 -9.75 13.29
N ASN A 185 12.67 -10.49 14.41
CA ASN A 185 11.73 -10.23 15.49
C ASN A 185 11.89 -8.82 16.10
N ARG A 186 13.13 -8.43 16.38
CA ARG A 186 13.43 -7.10 16.91
C ARG A 186 13.11 -6.01 15.89
N TYR A 187 13.43 -6.23 14.62
CA TYR A 187 13.13 -5.27 13.57
C TYR A 187 11.62 -5.05 13.45
N PHE A 188 10.84 -6.13 13.35
CA PHE A 188 9.40 -6.06 13.19
C PHE A 188 8.69 -5.47 14.43
N GLY A 189 9.09 -5.91 15.63
CA GLY A 189 8.43 -5.58 16.89
C GLY A 189 8.92 -4.28 17.56
N ALA A 190 10.15 -3.83 17.32
CA ALA A 190 10.70 -2.65 17.99
C ALA A 190 11.11 -1.54 17.02
N VAL A 191 11.80 -1.88 15.93
CA VAL A 191 12.30 -0.87 14.98
C VAL A 191 11.14 -0.26 14.20
N LEU A 192 10.29 -1.09 13.57
CA LEU A 192 9.14 -0.60 12.80
C LEU A 192 8.07 0.08 13.67
N ASN A 193 8.02 -0.19 14.97
CA ASN A 193 7.12 0.52 15.89
C ASN A 193 7.51 1.99 16.11
N LYS A 194 8.77 2.33 15.91
CA LYS A 194 9.27 3.71 16.01
C LYS A 194 9.31 4.41 14.66
N ALA A 195 9.19 3.65 13.56
CA ALA A 195 9.23 4.19 12.21
C ALA A 195 7.87 4.82 11.81
N PRO A 196 7.86 6.06 11.29
CA PRO A 196 6.62 6.75 10.94
C PRO A 196 5.90 6.11 9.74
N GLY A 197 4.58 6.04 9.82
CA GLY A 197 3.69 5.58 8.75
C GLY A 197 3.42 4.07 8.74
N TRP A 198 4.11 3.29 9.56
CA TRP A 198 3.83 1.86 9.73
C TRP A 198 2.61 1.64 10.62
N GLU A 199 1.70 0.80 10.14
CA GLU A 199 0.57 0.32 10.94
C GLU A 199 1.07 -0.51 12.12
N LYS A 200 0.24 -0.63 13.16
CA LYS A 200 0.45 -1.64 14.22
C LYS A 200 0.48 -3.04 13.59
N ALA A 201 1.17 -3.96 14.26
CA ALA A 201 1.16 -5.35 13.87
C ALA A 201 -0.26 -5.93 13.96
N HIS A 202 -0.66 -6.63 12.90
CA HIS A 202 -1.92 -7.37 12.83
C HIS A 202 -1.61 -8.85 12.97
N VAL A 203 -2.45 -9.58 13.71
CA VAL A 203 -2.38 -11.05 13.72
C VAL A 203 -2.74 -11.57 12.34
N TYR A 204 -1.84 -12.36 11.77
CA TYR A 204 -2.05 -13.00 10.49
C TYR A 204 -2.85 -14.28 10.71
N THR A 205 -4.17 -14.16 10.62
CA THR A 205 -5.04 -15.34 10.55
C THR A 205 -5.11 -15.86 9.12
N PRO A 206 -4.77 -17.13 8.89
CA PRO A 206 -5.01 -17.77 7.61
C PRO A 206 -6.49 -17.62 7.20
N ALA A 207 -6.82 -17.10 6.00
CA ALA A 207 -8.20 -17.03 5.47
C ALA A 207 -8.93 -18.38 5.60
N LYS A 208 -10.01 -18.50 6.38
CA LYS A 208 -10.71 -19.79 6.57
C LYS A 208 -11.09 -20.36 5.19
N GLY A 209 -10.48 -21.48 4.81
CA GLY A 209 -10.86 -22.17 3.58
C GLY A 209 -12.32 -22.59 3.72
N ARG A 210 -13.18 -22.16 2.80
CA ARG A 210 -14.43 -22.89 2.59
C ARG A 210 -14.01 -24.25 2.03
N LYS A 211 -14.31 -25.30 2.79
CA LYS A 211 -14.24 -26.68 2.31
C LYS A 211 -15.22 -26.85 1.15
#